data_AF-A0A421BDY7-F1
#
_entry.id   AF-A0A421BDY7-F1
#
_cell.length_a   1.000
_cell.length_b   1.000
_cell.length_c   1.000
_cell.angle_alpha   90.00
_cell.angle_beta   90.00
_cell.angle_gamma   90.00
#
_symmetry.space_group_name_H-M   'P 1'
#
loop_
_entity.id
_entity.type
_entity.pdbx_description
1 polymer ?
#
loop_
_entity_poly.entity_id
_entity_poly.type
_entity_poly.pdbx_seq_one_letter_code
_entity_poly.pdbx_strand_id
1 'polypeptide(L)'
;MKKLIPLVALTMVLTFALSACTSKEEQAAIDSFKVATTNVEKLNSELDKRVSDAENLISKNEKALDKEAITVLETAVSKAKAAKVSIPKQPNGKQSIEKETEKLNKIDYTSNIKKISDAKKAYEDSVKQLKQVTAPSEAFVIERIKAVDGITGVSAVTEDNDPNQQLGKQGGYTAQVYFSSKMVEQSKVDGNSLIDKGTDAGGSIEVYKTEEEAKKRDSYLATFDGGMFSSGSHSVLGTIVIRTSSILKASQQKELEQNLKNSLIALK
;
A
#
# COMPACT_ATOMS: atom_id res chain seq x y z
N MET A 1 48.62 98.52 -17.14
CA MET A 1 49.24 97.29 -17.68
C MET A 1 48.78 96.13 -16.82
N LYS A 2 47.87 95.32 -17.35
CA LYS A 2 48.09 93.90 -17.72
C LYS A 2 48.51 92.98 -16.56
N LYS A 3 47.52 92.16 -16.15
CA LYS A 3 47.60 90.68 -15.98
C LYS A 3 48.41 90.17 -14.76
N LEU A 4 48.17 89.01 -14.13
CA LEU A 4 47.49 87.76 -14.53
C LEU A 4 47.07 86.99 -13.26
N ILE A 5 45.95 86.28 -13.34
CA ILE A 5 45.41 85.28 -12.40
C ILE A 5 46.21 83.95 -12.56
N PRO A 6 46.32 83.10 -11.53
CA PRO A 6 46.32 81.66 -11.72
C PRO A 6 45.03 81.02 -11.19
N LEU A 7 44.40 80.30 -12.11
CA LEU A 7 43.18 79.54 -12.02
C LEU A 7 43.40 78.28 -11.17
N VAL A 8 42.71 78.16 -10.03
CA VAL A 8 42.62 76.91 -9.27
C VAL A 8 41.56 76.04 -9.97
N ALA A 9 42.01 74.93 -10.55
CA ALA A 9 41.15 73.95 -11.20
C ALA A 9 40.32 73.21 -10.15
N LEU A 10 39.01 73.47 -10.14
CA LEU A 10 38.02 72.70 -9.39
C LEU A 10 37.77 71.38 -10.11
N THR A 11 38.38 70.30 -9.63
CA THR A 11 38.07 68.93 -10.07
C THR A 11 36.69 68.54 -9.54
N MET A 12 35.67 68.73 -10.37
CA MET A 12 34.33 68.20 -10.16
C MET A 12 34.41 66.67 -10.26
N VAL A 13 34.49 66.00 -9.12
CA VAL A 13 34.30 64.54 -9.03
C VAL A 13 32.83 64.29 -9.37
N LEU A 14 32.58 63.99 -10.64
CA LEU A 14 31.31 63.50 -11.11
C LEU A 14 31.16 62.07 -10.57
N THR A 15 30.58 61.94 -9.37
CA THR A 15 30.06 60.67 -8.88
C THR A 15 28.92 60.27 -9.80
N PHE A 16 29.23 59.48 -10.83
CA PHE A 16 28.23 58.70 -11.55
C PHE A 16 27.58 57.75 -10.53
N ALA A 17 26.47 58.20 -9.94
CA ALA A 17 25.50 57.30 -9.38
C ALA A 17 24.93 56.51 -10.57
N LEU A 18 25.53 55.34 -10.85
CA LEU A 18 24.95 54.32 -11.71
C LEU A 18 23.68 53.81 -11.02
N SER A 19 22.59 54.57 -11.11
CA SER A 19 21.26 54.01 -10.97
C SER A 19 21.10 53.03 -12.12
N ALA A 20 21.22 51.73 -11.83
CA ALA A 20 21.00 50.67 -12.79
C ALA A 20 19.58 50.81 -13.36
N CYS A 21 19.45 51.45 -14.52
CA CYS A 21 18.21 51.43 -15.28
C CYS A 21 18.05 50.01 -15.81
N THR A 22 17.33 49.18 -15.07
CA THR A 22 16.86 47.87 -15.56
C THR A 22 16.12 48.10 -16.87
N SER A 23 16.57 47.47 -17.94
CA SER A 23 15.92 47.61 -19.24
C SER A 23 14.50 47.03 -19.19
N LYS A 24 13.59 47.49 -20.06
CA LYS A 24 12.23 46.91 -20.15
C LYS A 24 12.27 45.39 -20.37
N GLU A 25 13.23 44.92 -21.15
CA GLU A 25 13.40 43.49 -21.43
C GLU A 25 13.92 42.72 -20.22
N GLU A 26 14.84 43.30 -19.46
CA GLU A 26 15.33 42.70 -18.22
C GLU A 26 14.24 42.66 -17.15
N GLN A 27 13.40 43.69 -17.06
CA GLN A 27 12.24 43.70 -16.18
C GLN A 27 11.24 42.59 -16.54
N ALA A 28 10.98 42.36 -17.82
CA ALA A 28 10.12 41.27 -18.28
C ALA A 28 10.69 39.87 -17.93
N ALA A 29 12.01 39.70 -18.02
CA ALA A 29 12.69 38.48 -17.58
C ALA A 29 12.56 38.28 -16.06
N ILE A 30 12.73 39.35 -15.27
CA ILE A 30 12.53 39.33 -13.81
C ILE A 30 11.09 38.92 -13.46
N ASP A 31 10.09 39.47 -14.13
CA ASP A 31 8.69 39.16 -13.84
C ASP A 31 8.34 37.72 -14.24
N SER A 32 8.88 37.21 -15.35
CA SER A 32 8.76 35.80 -15.75
C SER A 32 9.40 34.85 -14.73
N PHE A 33 10.58 35.22 -14.21
CA PHE A 33 11.25 34.47 -13.15
C PHE A 33 10.39 34.41 -11.88
N LYS A 34 9.81 35.54 -11.44
CA LYS A 34 8.91 35.57 -10.28
C LYS A 34 7.70 34.65 -10.45
N VAL A 35 7.09 34.63 -11.64
CA VAL A 35 5.97 33.73 -11.94
C VAL A 35 6.43 32.27 -11.85
N ALA A 36 7.58 31.93 -12.42
CA ALA A 36 8.15 30.58 -12.35
C ALA A 36 8.47 30.17 -10.91
N THR A 37 9.04 31.06 -10.09
CA THR A 37 9.30 30.78 -8.67
C THR A 37 8.00 30.55 -7.91
N THR A 38 6.98 31.39 -8.08
CA THR A 38 5.67 31.21 -7.42
C THR A 38 4.98 29.90 -7.84
N ASN A 39 5.16 29.46 -9.09
CA ASN A 39 4.65 28.16 -9.52
C ASN A 39 5.39 27.01 -8.83
N VAL A 40 6.73 27.07 -8.74
CA VAL A 40 7.53 26.07 -8.02
C VAL A 40 7.23 26.07 -6.52
N GLU A 41 6.93 27.21 -5.89
CA GLU A 41 6.47 27.28 -4.49
C GLU A 41 5.19 26.46 -4.29
N LYS A 42 4.21 26.61 -5.20
CA LYS A 42 2.95 25.85 -5.16
C LYS A 42 3.20 24.35 -5.35
N LEU A 43 4.03 23.97 -6.32
CA LEU A 43 4.39 22.57 -6.57
C LEU A 43 5.12 21.94 -5.37
N ASN A 44 6.06 22.67 -4.78
CA ASN A 44 6.75 22.25 -3.56
C ASN A 44 5.78 22.07 -2.39
N SER A 45 4.86 23.02 -2.21
CA SER A 45 3.86 22.95 -1.14
C SER A 45 2.90 21.76 -1.32
N GLU A 46 2.48 21.46 -2.55
CA GLU A 46 1.68 20.27 -2.82
C GLU A 46 2.48 18.99 -2.53
N LEU A 47 3.72 18.91 -3.00
CA LEU A 47 4.59 17.76 -2.76
C LEU A 47 4.80 17.53 -1.25
N ASP A 48 5.08 18.59 -0.49
CA ASP A 48 5.25 18.55 0.97
C ASP A 48 3.99 18.03 1.65
N LYS A 49 2.80 18.47 1.23
CA LYS A 49 1.53 17.99 1.77
C LYS A 49 1.37 16.48 1.55
N ARG A 50 1.66 15.98 0.33
CA ARG A 50 1.57 14.54 0.02
C ARG A 50 2.57 13.72 0.83
N VAL A 51 3.79 14.24 0.99
CA VAL A 51 4.82 13.62 1.83
C VAL A 51 4.36 13.55 3.28
N SER A 52 3.90 14.66 3.86
CA SER A 52 3.45 14.71 5.25
C SER A 52 2.27 13.77 5.51
N ASP A 53 1.28 13.73 4.62
CA ASP A 53 0.14 12.80 4.72
C ASP A 53 0.58 11.33 4.72
N ALA A 54 1.60 10.99 3.93
CA ALA A 54 2.16 9.62 3.88
C ALA A 54 2.99 9.29 5.13
N GLU A 55 3.79 10.23 5.62
CA GLU A 55 4.57 10.07 6.86
C GLU A 55 3.67 9.90 8.08
N ASN A 56 2.57 10.65 8.15
CA ASN A 56 1.54 10.50 9.18
C ASN A 56 0.86 9.14 9.15
N LEU A 57 0.80 8.49 7.98
CA LEU A 57 0.28 7.13 7.86
C LEU A 57 1.33 6.11 8.30
N ILE A 58 2.58 6.24 7.84
CA ILE A 58 3.71 5.38 8.23
C ILE A 58 3.90 5.39 9.76
N SER A 59 3.80 6.56 10.39
CA SER A 59 4.02 6.71 11.84
C SER A 59 3.01 5.96 12.72
N LYS A 60 1.86 5.56 12.17
CA LYS A 60 0.90 4.69 12.87
C LYS A 60 1.42 3.27 13.06
N ASN A 61 2.43 2.88 12.28
CA ASN A 61 3.12 1.59 12.38
C ASN A 61 2.16 0.38 12.39
N GLU A 62 1.10 0.45 11.58
CA GLU A 62 0.12 -0.61 11.47
C GLU A 62 0.70 -1.77 10.64
N LYS A 63 0.45 -3.01 11.06
CA LYS A 63 0.81 -4.19 10.26
C LYS A 63 -0.09 -4.27 9.02
N ALA A 64 0.51 -4.66 7.91
CA ALA A 64 -0.14 -4.81 6.61
C ALA A 64 -0.06 -6.27 6.15
N LEU A 65 -1.02 -6.71 5.33
CA LEU A 65 -1.07 -8.08 4.81
C LEU A 65 0.10 -8.34 3.85
N ASP A 66 0.27 -7.47 2.87
CA ASP A 66 1.51 -7.30 2.10
C ASP A 66 2.53 -6.54 2.95
N LYS A 67 3.57 -7.27 3.40
CA LYS A 67 4.63 -6.77 4.27
C LYS A 67 5.54 -5.75 3.57
N GLU A 68 5.61 -5.77 2.24
CA GLU A 68 6.47 -4.85 1.47
C GLU A 68 5.80 -3.50 1.19
N ALA A 69 4.48 -3.39 1.36
CA ALA A 69 3.72 -2.19 1.03
C ALA A 69 4.22 -0.94 1.80
N ILE A 70 4.66 -1.11 3.05
CA ILE A 70 5.24 -0.01 3.84
C ILE A 70 6.59 0.46 3.27
N THR A 71 7.48 -0.49 2.92
CA THR A 71 8.78 -0.21 2.29
C THR A 71 8.63 0.54 0.97
N VAL A 72 7.62 0.16 0.17
CA VAL A 72 7.29 0.83 -1.09
C VAL A 72 6.84 2.28 -0.84
N LEU A 73 6.00 2.51 0.18
CA LEU A 73 5.55 3.84 0.57
C LEU A 73 6.71 4.71 1.09
N GLU A 74 7.55 4.19 1.98
CA GLU A 74 8.74 4.88 2.51
C GLU A 74 9.72 5.26 1.39
N THR A 75 9.90 4.37 0.41
CA THR A 75 10.74 4.61 -0.77
C THR A 75 10.14 5.73 -1.64
N ALA A 76 8.82 5.73 -1.86
CA ALA A 76 8.15 6.77 -2.63
C ALA A 76 8.27 8.14 -1.94
N VAL A 77 8.10 8.18 -0.61
CA VAL A 77 8.29 9.37 0.22
C VAL A 77 9.72 9.90 0.11
N SER A 78 10.72 9.03 0.25
CA SER A 78 12.14 9.40 0.19
C SER A 78 12.51 9.99 -1.18
N LYS A 79 12.04 9.36 -2.27
CA LYS A 79 12.25 9.86 -3.64
C LYS A 79 11.56 11.20 -3.89
N ALA A 80 10.38 11.42 -3.33
CA ALA A 80 9.67 12.69 -3.42
C ALA A 80 10.43 13.81 -2.68
N LYS A 81 10.89 13.55 -1.45
CA LYS A 81 11.71 14.51 -0.69
C LYS A 81 12.97 14.91 -1.46
N ALA A 82 13.65 13.94 -2.07
CA ALA A 82 14.85 14.20 -2.87
C ALA A 82 14.59 14.97 -4.18
N ALA A 83 13.38 14.89 -4.73
CA ALA A 83 12.99 15.61 -5.94
C ALA A 83 12.64 17.09 -5.70
N LYS A 84 12.36 17.47 -4.45
CA LYS A 84 12.00 18.84 -4.08
C LYS A 84 13.10 19.82 -4.47
N VAL A 85 12.73 20.89 -5.16
CA VAL A 85 13.68 21.90 -5.67
C VAL A 85 13.75 23.09 -4.72
N SER A 86 14.96 23.47 -4.33
CA SER A 86 15.20 24.73 -3.65
C SER A 86 15.10 25.88 -4.66
N ILE A 87 14.32 26.91 -4.32
CA ILE A 87 14.14 28.07 -5.19
C ILE A 87 15.40 28.93 -5.14
N PRO A 88 16.06 29.19 -6.29
CA PRO A 88 17.27 30.00 -6.31
C PRO A 88 16.94 31.47 -6.06
N LYS A 89 17.90 32.21 -5.52
CA LYS A 89 17.84 33.68 -5.53
C LYS A 89 17.84 34.18 -6.97
N GLN A 90 17.19 35.32 -7.21
CA GLN A 90 17.15 35.94 -8.54
C GLN A 90 18.59 36.19 -9.06
N PRO A 91 18.96 35.66 -10.23
CA PRO A 91 20.24 35.93 -10.85
C PRO A 91 20.38 37.39 -11.32
N ASN A 92 21.62 37.84 -11.52
CA ASN A 92 21.89 39.12 -12.18
C ASN A 92 22.05 38.92 -13.69
N GLY A 93 21.49 39.85 -14.47
CA GLY A 93 21.56 39.87 -15.92
C GLY A 93 20.49 39.01 -16.60
N LYS A 94 19.84 39.59 -17.60
CA LYS A 94 18.73 39.01 -18.38
C LYS A 94 18.94 37.54 -18.78
N GLN A 95 20.06 37.21 -19.41
CA GLN A 95 20.33 35.85 -19.91
C GLN A 95 20.38 34.80 -18.80
N SER A 96 20.97 35.15 -17.64
CA SER A 96 21.02 34.26 -16.48
C SER A 96 19.63 34.04 -15.89
N ILE A 97 18.81 35.09 -15.84
CA ILE A 97 17.42 35.04 -15.37
C ILE A 97 16.59 34.13 -16.28
N GLU A 98 16.68 34.31 -17.59
CA GLU A 98 15.95 33.49 -18.59
C GLU A 98 16.32 32.01 -18.47
N LYS A 99 17.63 31.70 -18.39
CA LYS A 99 18.10 30.32 -18.23
C LYS A 99 17.58 29.64 -16.96
N GLU A 100 17.54 30.36 -15.84
CA GLU A 100 17.04 29.80 -14.59
C GLU A 100 15.52 29.66 -14.59
N THR A 101 14.82 30.62 -15.20
CA THR A 101 13.36 30.56 -15.44
C THR A 101 12.98 29.31 -16.25
N GLU A 102 13.72 28.99 -17.31
CA GLU A 102 13.50 27.77 -18.09
C GLU A 102 13.67 26.48 -17.29
N LYS A 103 14.63 26.42 -16.37
CA LYS A 103 14.81 25.25 -15.49
C LYS A 103 13.63 25.12 -14.52
N LEU A 104 13.20 26.22 -13.91
CA LEU A 104 12.06 26.24 -12.98
C LEU A 104 10.76 25.81 -13.68
N ASN A 105 10.54 26.25 -14.92
CA ASN A 105 9.36 25.87 -15.72
C ASN A 105 9.34 24.39 -16.13
N LYS A 106 10.47 23.68 -16.04
CA LYS A 106 10.56 22.22 -16.32
C LYS A 106 10.29 21.36 -15.09
N ILE A 107 10.10 21.96 -13.92
CA ILE A 107 9.81 21.20 -12.70
C ILE A 107 8.41 20.60 -12.77
N ASP A 108 8.34 19.29 -12.58
CA ASP A 108 7.09 18.52 -12.57
C ASP A 108 7.20 17.41 -11.51
N TYR A 109 6.22 17.37 -10.61
CA TYR A 109 6.11 16.36 -9.56
C TYR A 109 4.99 15.36 -9.78
N THR A 110 4.31 15.40 -10.93
CA THR A 110 3.16 14.53 -11.24
C THR A 110 3.49 13.04 -11.02
N SER A 111 4.66 12.58 -11.49
CA SER A 111 5.10 11.20 -11.27
C SER A 111 5.35 10.86 -9.79
N ASN A 112 5.98 11.77 -9.04
CA ASN A 112 6.26 11.58 -7.62
C ASN A 112 4.96 11.54 -6.80
N ILE A 113 4.04 12.48 -7.05
CA ILE A 113 2.74 12.55 -6.38
C ILE A 113 1.92 11.29 -6.67
N LYS A 114 1.89 10.83 -7.93
CA LYS A 114 1.20 9.58 -8.29
C LYS A 114 1.78 8.38 -7.54
N LYS A 115 3.10 8.23 -7.51
CA LYS A 115 3.77 7.12 -6.80
C LYS A 115 3.48 7.14 -5.30
N ILE A 116 3.49 8.31 -4.66
CA ILE A 116 3.09 8.42 -3.24
C ILE A 116 1.63 8.01 -3.08
N SER A 117 0.73 8.54 -3.92
CA SER A 117 -0.70 8.24 -3.83
C SER A 117 -1.01 6.75 -4.00
N ASP A 118 -0.42 6.12 -5.01
CA ASP A 118 -0.61 4.69 -5.28
C ASP A 118 -0.04 3.82 -4.15
N ALA A 119 1.19 4.11 -3.69
CA ALA A 119 1.80 3.38 -2.59
C ALA A 119 1.05 3.57 -1.26
N LYS A 120 0.54 4.78 -1.01
CA LYS A 120 -0.27 5.09 0.17
C LYS A 120 -1.54 4.26 0.16
N LYS A 121 -2.27 4.27 -0.96
CA LYS A 121 -3.50 3.47 -1.12
C LYS A 121 -3.21 1.98 -0.96
N ALA A 122 -2.14 1.47 -1.58
CA ALA A 122 -1.76 0.06 -1.46
C ALA A 122 -1.48 -0.35 0.00
N TYR A 123 -0.75 0.49 0.75
CA TYR A 123 -0.51 0.25 2.17
C TYR A 123 -1.79 0.33 3.01
N GLU A 124 -2.64 1.34 2.82
CA GLU A 124 -3.93 1.46 3.53
C GLU A 124 -4.85 0.26 3.25
N ASP A 125 -4.94 -0.16 1.99
CA ASP A 125 -5.76 -1.30 1.59
C ASP A 125 -5.18 -2.59 2.19
N SER A 126 -3.87 -2.78 2.16
CA SER A 126 -3.18 -3.93 2.76
C SER A 126 -3.37 -4.02 4.29
N VAL A 127 -3.38 -2.89 5.00
CA VAL A 127 -3.72 -2.82 6.43
C VAL A 127 -5.18 -3.23 6.67
N LYS A 128 -6.13 -2.72 5.87
CA LYS A 128 -7.55 -3.11 5.98
C LYS A 128 -7.75 -4.59 5.68
N GLN A 129 -7.07 -5.11 4.68
CA GLN A 129 -7.11 -6.53 4.31
C GLN A 129 -6.65 -7.42 5.48
N LEU A 130 -5.52 -7.09 6.11
CA LEU A 130 -5.04 -7.84 7.28
C LEU A 130 -6.06 -7.84 8.41
N LYS A 131 -6.70 -6.70 8.69
CA LYS A 131 -7.74 -6.60 9.73
C LYS A 131 -8.91 -7.54 9.47
N GLN A 132 -9.34 -7.71 8.22
CA GLN A 132 -10.42 -8.64 7.88
C GLN A 132 -10.10 -10.10 8.21
N VAL A 133 -8.82 -10.48 8.11
CA VAL A 133 -8.35 -11.86 8.33
C VAL A 133 -7.65 -12.03 9.68
N THR A 134 -7.77 -11.04 10.57
CA THR A 134 -7.28 -11.12 11.95
C THR A 134 -8.43 -11.45 12.88
N ALA A 135 -8.50 -12.71 13.29
CA ALA A 135 -9.54 -13.30 14.12
C ALA A 135 -10.98 -12.92 13.67
N PRO A 136 -11.35 -13.12 12.39
CA PRO A 136 -12.69 -12.82 11.92
C PRO A 136 -13.76 -13.64 12.65
N SER A 137 -14.99 -13.11 12.67
CA SER A 137 -16.14 -13.87 13.13
C SER A 137 -16.49 -15.02 12.18
N GLU A 138 -17.14 -16.05 12.71
CA GLU A 138 -17.68 -17.15 11.91
C GLU A 138 -18.65 -16.66 10.83
N ALA A 139 -19.55 -15.72 11.18
CA ALA A 139 -20.50 -15.15 10.24
C ALA A 139 -19.82 -14.48 9.04
N PHE A 140 -18.73 -13.74 9.28
CA PHE A 140 -17.91 -13.17 8.21
C PHE A 140 -17.32 -14.27 7.32
N VAL A 141 -16.74 -15.32 7.92
CA VAL A 141 -16.15 -16.44 7.17
C VAL A 141 -17.20 -17.13 6.29
N ILE A 142 -18.38 -17.43 6.84
CA ILE A 142 -19.50 -18.02 6.09
C ILE A 142 -19.88 -17.14 4.90
N GLU A 143 -20.00 -15.83 5.11
CA GLU A 143 -20.34 -14.87 4.06
C GLU A 143 -19.31 -14.90 2.92
N ARG A 144 -18.01 -14.86 3.27
CA ARG A 144 -16.92 -14.88 2.29
C ARG A 144 -16.83 -16.20 1.54
N ILE A 145 -17.03 -17.34 2.20
CA ILE A 145 -17.04 -18.65 1.52
C ILE A 145 -18.20 -18.74 0.52
N LYS A 146 -19.42 -18.34 0.93
CA LYS A 146 -20.60 -18.39 0.05
C LYS A 146 -20.48 -17.53 -1.22
N ALA A 147 -19.64 -16.50 -1.19
CA ALA A 147 -19.40 -15.64 -2.35
C ALA A 147 -18.48 -16.28 -3.41
N VAL A 148 -17.83 -17.41 -3.11
CA VAL A 148 -16.93 -18.09 -4.05
C VAL A 148 -17.71 -19.00 -4.98
N ASP A 149 -17.55 -18.80 -6.30
CA ASP A 149 -18.19 -19.68 -7.30
C ASP A 149 -17.77 -21.14 -7.11
N GLY A 150 -18.75 -22.03 -7.25
CA GLY A 150 -18.55 -23.47 -7.09
C GLY A 150 -18.63 -23.98 -5.67
N ILE A 151 -18.76 -23.13 -4.65
CA ILE A 151 -19.21 -23.56 -3.34
C ILE A 151 -20.70 -23.88 -3.39
N THR A 152 -21.07 -25.08 -2.94
CA THR A 152 -22.46 -25.58 -3.00
C THR A 152 -23.13 -25.69 -1.63
N GLY A 153 -22.35 -25.59 -0.55
CA GLY A 153 -22.83 -25.74 0.82
C GLY A 153 -21.77 -25.30 1.81
N VAL A 154 -22.23 -24.85 2.98
CA VAL A 154 -21.37 -24.46 4.11
C VAL A 154 -22.01 -24.89 5.42
N SER A 155 -21.20 -25.26 6.41
CA SER A 155 -21.67 -25.61 7.74
C SER A 155 -20.64 -25.20 8.78
N ALA A 156 -21.09 -24.44 9.77
CA ALA A 156 -20.29 -24.04 10.91
C ALA A 156 -20.24 -25.16 11.96
N VAL A 157 -19.08 -25.30 12.56
CA VAL A 157 -18.85 -26.20 13.69
C VAL A 157 -19.33 -25.55 14.98
N THR A 158 -20.04 -26.32 15.80
CA THR A 158 -20.47 -25.98 17.16
C THR A 158 -19.79 -26.93 18.15
N GLU A 159 -19.81 -26.60 19.45
CA GLU A 159 -19.20 -27.46 20.48
C GLU A 159 -19.79 -28.88 20.46
N ASP A 160 -21.08 -29.02 20.15
CA ASP A 160 -21.79 -30.30 20.10
C ASP A 160 -21.41 -31.20 18.90
N ASN A 161 -20.92 -30.63 17.81
CA ASN A 161 -20.67 -31.37 16.56
C ASN A 161 -19.20 -31.30 16.10
N ASP A 162 -18.33 -30.73 16.93
CA ASP A 162 -16.92 -30.55 16.63
C ASP A 162 -16.15 -31.89 16.57
N PRO A 163 -15.68 -32.32 15.38
CA PRO A 163 -14.97 -33.59 15.23
C PRO A 163 -13.68 -33.65 16.06
N ASN A 164 -13.01 -32.52 16.30
CA ASN A 164 -11.74 -32.49 17.04
C ASN A 164 -11.91 -32.09 18.51
N GLN A 165 -13.10 -31.63 18.88
CA GLN A 165 -13.42 -31.06 20.20
C GLN A 165 -12.39 -30.00 20.63
N GLN A 166 -11.97 -29.13 19.73
CA GLN A 166 -11.01 -28.03 19.97
C GLN A 166 -11.65 -26.65 19.84
N LEU A 167 -12.89 -26.53 19.38
CA LEU A 167 -13.60 -25.27 19.25
C LEU A 167 -13.61 -24.53 20.60
N GLY A 168 -13.12 -23.29 20.61
CA GLY A 168 -13.10 -22.42 21.79
C GLY A 168 -12.09 -22.81 22.88
N LYS A 169 -11.38 -23.93 22.75
CA LYS A 169 -10.38 -24.37 23.73
C LYS A 169 -9.07 -23.61 23.60
N GLN A 170 -8.27 -23.60 24.66
CA GLN A 170 -6.95 -22.97 24.65
C GLN A 170 -6.06 -23.63 23.59
N GLY A 171 -5.57 -22.82 22.64
CA GLY A 171 -4.76 -23.29 21.50
C GLY A 171 -5.58 -23.94 20.37
N GLY A 172 -6.90 -24.02 20.51
CA GLY A 172 -7.82 -24.46 19.47
C GLY A 172 -8.28 -23.32 18.56
N TYR A 173 -9.13 -23.66 17.60
CA TYR A 173 -9.77 -22.66 16.73
C TYR A 173 -10.94 -21.99 17.45
N THR A 174 -11.16 -20.71 17.12
CA THR A 174 -12.31 -19.93 17.59
C THR A 174 -13.52 -20.09 16.69
N ALA A 175 -13.33 -20.56 15.44
CA ALA A 175 -14.38 -20.94 14.51
C ALA A 175 -13.83 -21.95 13.51
N GLN A 176 -14.68 -22.86 13.04
CA GLN A 176 -14.39 -23.72 11.89
C GLN A 176 -15.62 -23.83 11.01
N VAL A 177 -15.44 -23.64 9.70
CA VAL A 177 -16.51 -23.72 8.71
C VAL A 177 -16.09 -24.70 7.62
N TYR A 178 -16.84 -25.79 7.48
CA TYR A 178 -16.70 -26.73 6.37
C TYR A 178 -17.50 -26.24 5.16
N PHE A 179 -17.02 -26.55 3.96
CA PHE A 179 -17.70 -26.22 2.72
C PHE A 179 -17.63 -27.36 1.70
N SER A 180 -18.67 -27.49 0.89
CA SER A 180 -18.70 -28.43 -0.24
C SER A 180 -18.41 -27.72 -1.55
N SER A 181 -17.69 -28.39 -2.45
CA SER A 181 -17.37 -27.89 -3.79
C SER A 181 -18.09 -28.68 -4.87
N LYS A 182 -18.56 -28.00 -5.93
CA LYS A 182 -19.12 -28.62 -7.14
C LYS A 182 -18.10 -29.53 -7.86
N MET A 183 -16.81 -29.36 -7.58
CA MET A 183 -15.73 -30.15 -8.16
C MET A 183 -15.54 -31.52 -7.49
N VAL A 184 -16.21 -31.76 -6.35
CA VAL A 184 -16.19 -33.04 -5.63
C VAL A 184 -17.51 -33.77 -5.84
N GLU A 185 -17.45 -35.05 -6.21
CA GLU A 185 -18.62 -35.91 -6.33
C GLU A 185 -19.17 -36.28 -4.94
N GLN A 186 -20.07 -35.45 -4.42
CA GLN A 186 -20.55 -35.52 -3.03
C GLN A 186 -21.18 -36.86 -2.63
N SER A 187 -21.69 -37.64 -3.58
CA SER A 187 -22.25 -38.98 -3.35
C SER A 187 -21.20 -40.04 -3.06
N LYS A 188 -19.92 -39.76 -3.29
CA LYS A 188 -18.77 -40.64 -3.00
C LYS A 188 -17.97 -40.23 -1.78
N VAL A 189 -18.40 -39.18 -1.08
CA VAL A 189 -17.78 -38.71 0.16
C VAL A 189 -18.57 -39.25 1.34
N ASP A 190 -17.92 -40.06 2.17
CA ASP A 190 -18.52 -40.67 3.35
C ASP A 190 -18.90 -39.63 4.41
N GLY A 191 -20.08 -39.78 5.00
CA GLY A 191 -20.60 -38.87 6.03
C GLY A 191 -22.06 -38.45 5.77
N ASN A 192 -22.83 -38.27 6.84
CA ASN A 192 -24.26 -37.93 6.74
C ASN A 192 -24.50 -36.42 6.71
N SER A 193 -23.60 -35.63 7.31
CA SER A 193 -23.60 -34.17 7.29
C SER A 193 -22.36 -33.62 6.58
N LEU A 194 -22.34 -32.32 6.27
CA LEU A 194 -21.14 -31.66 5.73
C LEU A 194 -19.99 -31.67 6.73
N ILE A 195 -20.29 -31.65 8.03
CA ILE A 195 -19.28 -31.71 9.10
C ILE A 195 -18.70 -33.13 9.17
N ASP A 196 -19.54 -34.16 9.03
CA ASP A 196 -19.10 -35.57 9.01
C ASP A 196 -18.17 -35.84 7.82
N LYS A 197 -18.51 -35.27 6.64
CA LYS A 197 -17.68 -35.35 5.43
C LYS A 197 -16.37 -34.58 5.54
N GLY A 198 -16.30 -33.64 6.48
CA GLY A 198 -15.10 -32.86 6.77
C GLY A 198 -14.51 -32.14 5.54
N THR A 199 -13.19 -32.15 5.44
CA THR A 199 -12.47 -31.50 4.34
C THR A 199 -12.69 -32.15 2.99
N ASP A 200 -13.10 -33.42 2.96
CA ASP A 200 -13.20 -34.19 1.72
C ASP A 200 -14.32 -33.66 0.82
N ALA A 201 -15.39 -33.12 1.41
CA ALA A 201 -16.49 -32.49 0.67
C ALA A 201 -16.06 -31.29 -0.18
N GLY A 202 -14.94 -30.63 0.16
CA GLY A 202 -14.43 -29.48 -0.59
C GLY A 202 -13.31 -28.78 0.14
N GLY A 203 -13.46 -28.58 1.45
CA GLY A 203 -12.43 -28.03 2.32
C GLY A 203 -13.01 -27.43 3.60
N SER A 204 -12.18 -26.69 4.31
CA SER A 204 -12.59 -25.98 5.52
C SER A 204 -11.80 -24.69 5.72
N ILE A 205 -12.39 -23.76 6.48
CA ILE A 205 -11.70 -22.60 7.02
C ILE A 205 -11.69 -22.69 8.54
N GLU A 206 -10.50 -22.63 9.14
CA GLU A 206 -10.29 -22.61 10.58
C GLU A 206 -9.79 -21.21 10.99
N VAL A 207 -10.37 -20.62 12.04
CA VAL A 207 -9.96 -19.30 12.55
C VAL A 207 -9.27 -19.47 13.89
N TYR A 208 -8.12 -18.83 14.04
CA TYR A 208 -7.34 -18.81 15.27
C TYR A 208 -7.29 -17.42 15.88
N LYS A 209 -6.98 -17.36 17.18
CA LYS A 209 -6.84 -16.10 17.91
C LYS A 209 -5.59 -15.34 17.45
N THR A 210 -4.53 -16.04 17.06
CA THR A 210 -3.26 -15.44 16.62
C THR A 210 -2.71 -16.08 15.35
N GLU A 211 -1.88 -15.33 14.62
CA GLU A 211 -1.19 -15.82 13.41
C GLU A 211 -0.25 -16.99 13.76
N GLU A 212 0.38 -16.96 14.94
CA GLU A 212 1.28 -18.03 15.38
C GLU A 212 0.55 -19.34 15.68
N GLU A 213 -0.68 -19.28 16.20
CA GLU A 213 -1.52 -20.48 16.36
C GLU A 213 -1.96 -21.03 14.99
N ALA A 214 -2.32 -20.17 14.05
CA ALA A 214 -2.63 -20.58 12.68
C ALA A 214 -1.43 -21.26 12.00
N LYS A 215 -0.21 -20.71 12.15
CA LYS A 215 1.03 -21.33 11.64
C LYS A 215 1.36 -22.65 12.32
N LYS A 216 1.13 -22.77 13.63
CA LYS A 216 1.29 -24.05 14.35
C LYS A 216 0.35 -25.10 13.79
N ARG A 217 -0.90 -24.73 13.51
CA ARG A 217 -1.87 -25.63 12.86
C ARG A 217 -1.41 -26.03 11.47
N ASP A 218 -0.99 -25.07 10.65
CA ASP A 218 -0.49 -25.31 9.30
C ASP A 218 0.72 -26.27 9.31
N SER A 219 1.67 -26.05 10.24
CA SER A 219 2.82 -26.94 10.44
C SER A 219 2.43 -28.34 10.90
N TYR A 220 1.39 -28.45 11.74
CA TYR A 220 0.84 -29.73 12.16
C TYR A 220 0.20 -30.48 10.99
N LEU A 221 -0.59 -29.79 10.15
CA LEU A 221 -1.20 -30.37 8.95
C LEU A 221 -0.14 -30.91 7.98
N ALA A 222 0.96 -30.16 7.80
CA ALA A 222 2.08 -30.57 6.95
C ALA A 222 2.72 -31.91 7.36
N THR A 223 2.58 -32.34 8.63
CA THR A 223 3.09 -33.66 9.07
C THR A 223 2.35 -34.85 8.46
N PHE A 224 1.18 -34.61 7.86
CA PHE A 224 0.37 -35.64 7.19
C PHE A 224 0.46 -35.58 5.66
N ASP A 225 1.20 -34.61 5.10
CA ASP A 225 1.29 -34.41 3.65
C ASP A 225 1.88 -35.62 2.93
N GLY A 226 1.29 -35.95 1.78
CA GLY A 226 1.69 -37.11 0.98
C GLY A 226 1.31 -38.47 1.58
N GLY A 227 0.72 -38.50 2.78
CA GLY A 227 0.25 -39.71 3.44
C GLY A 227 -1.24 -39.97 3.26
N MET A 228 -1.70 -41.14 3.75
CA MET A 228 -3.11 -41.54 3.76
C MET A 228 -4.02 -40.56 4.53
N PHE A 229 -3.45 -39.78 5.45
CA PHE A 229 -4.17 -38.81 6.28
C PHE A 229 -4.08 -37.36 5.78
N SER A 230 -3.56 -37.13 4.57
CA SER A 230 -3.47 -35.78 4.00
C SER A 230 -4.86 -35.21 3.75
N SER A 231 -5.10 -34.00 4.26
CA SER A 231 -6.37 -33.28 4.04
C SER A 231 -6.41 -32.45 2.77
N GLY A 232 -5.42 -32.57 1.89
CA GLY A 232 -5.23 -31.74 0.70
C GLY A 232 -4.47 -30.45 1.03
N SER A 233 -4.56 -29.42 0.18
CA SER A 233 -3.79 -28.18 0.38
C SER A 233 -4.20 -27.47 1.65
N HIS A 234 -3.23 -26.79 2.26
CA HIS A 234 -3.48 -25.89 3.37
C HIS A 234 -2.56 -24.67 3.31
N SER A 235 -3.03 -23.53 3.82
CA SER A 235 -2.20 -22.34 3.97
C SER A 235 -2.75 -21.37 5.01
N VAL A 236 -1.88 -20.49 5.51
CA VAL A 236 -2.21 -19.42 6.44
C VAL A 236 -2.52 -18.11 5.72
N LEU A 237 -3.57 -17.42 6.17
CA LEU A 237 -3.93 -16.06 5.78
C LEU A 237 -4.31 -15.26 7.04
N GLY A 238 -3.39 -14.43 7.54
CA GLY A 238 -3.58 -13.76 8.84
C GLY A 238 -3.69 -14.79 9.96
N THR A 239 -4.83 -14.86 10.65
CA THR A 239 -5.09 -15.89 11.67
C THR A 239 -5.98 -17.03 11.17
N ILE A 240 -6.20 -17.10 9.85
CA ILE A 240 -7.03 -18.12 9.21
C ILE A 240 -6.14 -19.22 8.65
N VAL A 241 -6.55 -20.48 8.79
CA VAL A 241 -6.04 -21.61 8.01
C VAL A 241 -7.10 -22.00 6.98
N ILE A 242 -6.72 -21.96 5.71
CA ILE A 242 -7.57 -22.37 4.58
C ILE A 242 -7.13 -23.77 4.18
N ARG A 243 -8.07 -24.72 4.09
CA ARG A 243 -7.83 -26.10 3.67
C ARG A 243 -8.70 -26.42 2.45
N THR A 244 -8.16 -27.17 1.47
CA THR A 244 -8.91 -27.67 0.33
C THR A 244 -8.78 -29.18 0.21
N SER A 245 -9.84 -29.85 -0.25
CA SER A 245 -9.97 -31.32 -0.29
C SER A 245 -8.83 -32.01 -1.05
N SER A 246 -8.30 -33.10 -0.50
CA SER A 246 -7.33 -33.99 -1.16
C SER A 246 -7.90 -34.71 -2.39
N ILE A 247 -9.23 -34.80 -2.50
CA ILE A 247 -9.92 -35.38 -3.66
C ILE A 247 -9.74 -34.50 -4.91
N LEU A 248 -9.57 -33.19 -4.72
CA LEU A 248 -9.37 -32.26 -5.81
C LEU A 248 -7.98 -32.43 -6.43
N LYS A 249 -7.89 -32.23 -7.75
CA LYS A 249 -6.58 -32.14 -8.42
C LYS A 249 -5.80 -30.94 -7.87
N ALA A 250 -4.47 -31.02 -7.86
CA ALA A 250 -3.61 -29.94 -7.38
C ALA A 250 -3.91 -28.56 -8.02
N SER A 251 -4.25 -28.52 -9.31
CA SER A 251 -4.64 -27.28 -9.99
C SER A 251 -5.97 -26.71 -9.46
N GLN A 252 -6.94 -27.57 -9.14
CA GLN A 252 -8.23 -27.17 -8.58
C GLN A 252 -8.09 -26.69 -7.13
N GLN A 253 -7.24 -27.36 -6.34
CA GLN A 253 -6.89 -26.92 -4.99
C GLN A 253 -6.31 -25.50 -5.01
N LYS A 254 -5.31 -25.26 -5.86
CA LYS A 254 -4.69 -23.95 -6.03
C LYS A 254 -5.68 -22.86 -6.44
N GLU A 255 -6.54 -23.14 -7.42
CA GLU A 255 -7.55 -22.19 -7.89
C GLU A 255 -8.58 -21.86 -6.81
N LEU A 256 -9.12 -22.89 -6.14
CA LEU A 256 -10.12 -22.73 -5.08
C LEU A 256 -9.54 -21.97 -3.88
N GLU A 257 -8.32 -22.31 -3.45
CA GLU A 257 -7.62 -21.63 -2.37
C GLU A 257 -7.40 -20.14 -2.70
N GLN A 258 -6.98 -19.82 -3.94
CA GLN A 258 -6.81 -18.43 -4.36
C GLN A 258 -8.13 -17.68 -4.38
N ASN A 259 -9.22 -18.30 -4.84
CA ASN A 259 -10.55 -17.70 -4.84
C ASN A 259 -11.06 -17.44 -3.41
N LEU A 260 -10.81 -18.36 -2.48
CA LEU A 260 -11.13 -18.18 -1.06
C LEU A 260 -10.30 -17.04 -0.46
N LYS A 261 -8.98 -17.00 -0.70
CA LYS A 261 -8.10 -15.90 -0.27
C LYS A 261 -8.60 -14.55 -0.77
N ASN A 262 -8.89 -14.45 -2.07
CA ASN A 262 -9.41 -13.23 -2.69
C ASN A 262 -10.74 -12.79 -2.07
N SER A 263 -11.67 -13.73 -1.84
CA SER A 263 -12.95 -13.43 -1.21
C SER A 263 -12.77 -12.89 0.22
N LEU A 264 -11.91 -13.53 1.02
CA LEU A 264 -11.63 -13.15 2.41
C LEU A 264 -11.02 -11.75 2.53
N ILE A 265 -10.16 -11.36 1.59
CA ILE A 265 -9.49 -10.05 1.62
C ILE A 265 -10.18 -8.98 0.77
N ALA A 266 -11.25 -9.30 0.03
CA ALA A 266 -11.94 -8.32 -0.79
C ALA A 266 -12.50 -7.17 0.08
N LEU A 267 -12.01 -5.96 -0.15
CA LEU A 267 -12.49 -4.73 0.51
C LEU A 267 -13.83 -4.32 -0.11
N LYS A 268 -14.80 -3.97 0.72
CA LYS A 268 -16.11 -3.44 0.32
C LYS A 268 -16.14 -1.92 0.43
#